data_AF-A0A7Y3TUU6-F1
#
_entry.id   AF-A0A7Y3TUU6-F1
#
_cell.length_a   1.000
_cell.length_b   1.000
_cell.length_c   1.000
_cell.angle_alpha   90.00
_cell.angle_beta   90.00
_cell.angle_gamma   90.00
#
_symmetry.space_group_name_H-M   'P 1'
#
loop_
_entity.id
_entity.type
_entity.pdbx_description
1 polymer ?
#
loop_
_entity_poly.entity_id
_entity_poly.type
_entity_poly.pdbx_seq_one_letter_code
_entity_poly.pdbx_strand_id
1 'polypeptide(L)' 'MDTRENQPSKEPEEDILERRKPETFEVSEPQRQPEAQKPAGKLPWALIAVIVGAVALLAVWFLSGAN' A
#
# COMPACT_ATOMS: atom_id res chain seq x y z
N MET A 1 -17.71 -32.09 -27.43
CA MET A 1 -16.79 -32.19 -26.28
C MET A 1 -16.87 -30.89 -25.53
N ASP A 2 -17.48 -30.92 -24.33
CA ASP A 2 -17.64 -29.77 -23.44
C ASP A 2 -16.34 -29.49 -22.69
N THR A 3 -15.72 -28.34 -22.92
CA THR A 3 -14.50 -27.90 -22.24
C THR A 3 -14.79 -27.19 -20.92
N ARG A 4 -15.63 -27.77 -20.07
CA ARG A 4 -16.10 -27.15 -18.83
C ARG A 4 -15.52 -27.80 -17.58
N GLU A 5 -14.20 -27.95 -17.48
CA GLU A 5 -13.55 -28.35 -16.22
C GLU A 5 -12.10 -27.80 -16.19
N ASN A 6 -11.91 -26.49 -16.31
CA ASN A 6 -10.62 -25.86 -15.99
C ASN A 6 -10.77 -25.09 -14.67
N GLN A 7 -10.98 -25.85 -13.59
CA GLN A 7 -10.95 -25.34 -12.24
C GLN A 7 -9.48 -25.04 -11.91
N PRO A 8 -9.07 -23.79 -11.66
CA PRO A 8 -7.73 -23.53 -11.18
C PRO A 8 -7.63 -24.18 -9.81
N SER A 9 -6.93 -25.31 -9.71
CA SER A 9 -6.58 -25.93 -8.44
C SER A 9 -5.91 -24.86 -7.58
N LYS A 10 -6.66 -24.31 -6.61
CA LYS A 10 -6.21 -23.27 -5.70
C LYS A 10 -5.30 -23.81 -4.57
N GLU A 11 -4.80 -25.03 -4.68
CA GLU A 11 -3.95 -25.67 -3.67
C GLU A 11 -2.70 -26.22 -4.33
N PRO A 12 -1.67 -25.37 -4.48
CA PRO A 12 -0.38 -25.82 -3.94
C PRO A 12 0.41 -24.71 -3.22
N GLU A 13 -0.07 -23.47 -3.14
CA GLU A 13 0.73 -22.38 -2.58
C GLU A 13 0.95 -22.54 -1.07
N GLU A 14 -0.08 -22.95 -0.33
CA GLU A 14 0.01 -23.15 1.12
C GLU A 14 0.92 -24.33 1.51
N ASP A 15 0.81 -25.47 0.82
CA ASP A 15 1.62 -26.66 1.07
C ASP A 15 3.12 -26.43 0.78
N ILE A 16 3.45 -25.64 -0.26
CA ILE A 16 4.84 -25.30 -0.59
C ILE A 16 5.44 -24.35 0.45
N LEU A 17 4.66 -23.40 0.96
CA LEU A 17 5.10 -22.44 1.98
C LEU A 17 5.37 -23.12 3.32
N GLU A 18 4.56 -24.13 3.69
CA GLU A 18 4.75 -24.89 4.92
C GLU A 18 5.95 -25.84 4.84
N ARG A 19 6.14 -26.56 3.71
CA ARG A 19 7.27 -27.49 3.54
C ARG A 19 8.65 -26.83 3.49
N ARG A 20 8.72 -25.54 3.15
CA ARG A 20 9.99 -24.80 3.02
C ARG A 20 10.39 -24.02 4.27
N LYS A 21 9.55 -23.94 5.30
CA LYS A 21 9.95 -23.28 6.54
C LYS A 21 10.88 -24.19 7.33
N PRO A 22 12.15 -23.81 7.56
CA PRO A 22 13.02 -24.56 8.45
C PRO A 22 12.42 -24.60 9.87
N GLU A 23 12.72 -25.65 10.64
CA GLU A 23 12.22 -25.79 12.03
C GLU A 23 12.67 -24.64 12.95
N THR A 24 13.75 -23.94 12.58
CA THR A 24 14.28 -22.75 13.23
C THR A 24 13.80 -21.43 12.60
N PHE A 25 12.78 -21.46 11.73
CA PHE A 25 12.21 -20.25 11.14
C PHE A 25 11.51 -19.43 12.22
N GLU A 26 12.23 -18.46 12.79
CA GLU A 26 11.60 -17.40 13.56
C GLU A 26 10.65 -16.64 12.64
N VAL A 27 9.35 -16.73 12.92
CA VAL A 27 8.35 -15.88 12.30
C VAL A 27 8.65 -14.46 12.75
N SER A 28 9.45 -13.75 11.95
CA SER A 28 9.71 -12.34 12.19
C SER A 28 8.38 -11.60 12.12
N GLU A 29 7.90 -11.13 13.27
CA GLU A 29 6.75 -10.25 13.33
C GLU A 29 7.06 -9.03 12.43
N PRO A 30 6.25 -8.75 11.39
CA PRO A 30 6.51 -7.63 10.48
C PRO A 30 6.71 -6.30 11.24
N GLN A 31 6.09 -6.17 12.42
CA GLN A 31 6.19 -5.00 13.28
C GLN A 31 7.54 -4.83 13.99
N ARG A 32 8.35 -5.89 14.13
CA ARG A 32 9.68 -5.82 14.75
C ARG A 32 10.79 -5.48 13.76
N GLN A 33 10.45 -5.29 12.49
CA GLN A 33 11.44 -4.91 11.49
C GLN A 33 11.88 -3.46 11.72
N PRO A 34 13.20 -3.18 11.80
CA PRO A 34 13.70 -1.82 11.98
C PRO A 34 13.31 -0.90 10.82
N GLU A 35 13.05 -1.47 9.63
CA GLU A 35 12.58 -0.73 8.46
C GLU A 35 11.12 -0.29 8.57
N ALA A 36 10.28 -1.04 9.27
CA ALA A 36 8.88 -0.70 9.52
C ALA A 36 8.73 0.50 10.49
N GLN A 37 9.76 0.80 11.27
CA GLN A 37 9.80 1.92 12.21
C GLN A 37 10.33 3.22 11.60
N LYS A 38 10.57 3.28 10.28
CA LYS A 38 11.00 4.53 9.65
C LYS A 38 9.91 5.60 9.85
N PRO A 39 10.23 6.74 10.50
CA PRO A 39 9.27 7.81 10.61
C PRO A 39 8.91 8.30 9.20
N ALA A 40 7.63 8.60 8.99
CA ALA A 40 7.20 9.26 7.77
C ALA A 40 8.03 10.54 7.60
N GLY A 41 8.80 10.64 6.52
CA GLY A 41 9.66 11.79 6.25
C GLY A 41 8.83 13.08 6.09
N LYS A 42 9.48 14.23 5.88
CA LYS A 42 8.79 15.52 5.68
C LYS A 42 8.02 15.63 4.36
N LEU A 43 8.19 14.67 3.45
CA LEU A 43 7.60 14.66 2.10
C LEU A 43 6.06 14.74 2.09
N PRO A 44 5.30 13.99 2.91
CA PRO A 44 3.84 14.07 2.95
C PRO A 44 3.35 15.44 3.41
N TRP A 45 4.06 16.06 4.36
CA TRP A 45 3.71 17.39 4.89
C TRP A 45 3.91 18.50 3.86
N ALA A 46 4.99 18.43 3.08
CA ALA A 46 5.21 19.37 1.97
C ALA A 46 4.11 19.24 0.91
N LEU A 47 3.71 18.01 0.57
CA LEU A 47 2.64 17.77 -0.38
C LEU A 47 1.30 18.34 0.10
N ILE A 48 0.96 18.14 1.38
CA ILE A 48 -0.24 18.70 1.99
C ILE A 48 -0.23 20.24 1.90
N ALA A 49 0.88 20.88 2.24
CA ALA A 49 1.00 22.34 2.18
C ALA A 49 0.79 22.89 0.76
N VAL A 50 1.35 22.21 -0.26
CA VAL A 50 1.18 22.59 -1.66
C VAL A 50 -0.28 22.45 -2.10
N ILE A 51 -0.94 21.34 -1.74
CA ILE A 51 -2.36 21.12 -2.09
C ILE A 51 -3.23 22.19 -1.45
N VAL A 52 -3.06 22.47 -0.15
CA VAL A 52 -3.81 23.50 0.57
C VAL A 52 -3.60 24.87 -0.07
N GLY A 53 -2.35 25.22 -0.41
CA GLY A 53 -2.03 26.47 -1.10
C GLY A 53 -2.69 26.59 -2.47
N ALA A 54 -2.65 25.53 -3.28
CA ALA A 54 -3.28 25.51 -4.60
C ALA A 54 -4.80 25.67 -4.51
N VAL A 55 -5.45 24.96 -3.58
CA VAL A 55 -6.91 25.07 -3.36
C VAL A 55 -7.29 26.48 -2.92
N ALA A 56 -6.54 27.08 -2.00
CA ALA A 56 -6.79 28.44 -1.55
C ALA A 56 -6.66 29.46 -2.69
N LEU A 57 -5.63 29.33 -3.54
CA LEU A 57 -5.45 30.20 -4.71
C LEU A 57 -6.59 30.05 -5.72
N LEU A 58 -7.02 28.81 -6.00
CA LEU A 58 -8.15 28.56 -6.89
C LEU A 58 -9.45 29.13 -6.33
N ALA A 59 -9.68 28.99 -5.02
CA ALA A 59 -10.86 29.56 -4.37
C ALA A 59 -10.89 31.09 -4.47
N VAL A 60 -9.76 31.75 -4.19
CA VAL A 60 -9.63 33.22 -4.33
C VAL A 60 -9.83 33.65 -5.78
N TRP A 61 -9.22 32.96 -6.74
CA TRP A 61 -9.39 33.27 -8.16
C TRP A 61 -10.83 33.10 -8.63
N PHE A 62 -11.49 32.02 -8.21
CA PHE A 62 -12.89 31.76 -8.55
C PHE A 62 -13.83 32.81 -7.94
N LEU A 63 -13.63 33.17 -6.67
CA LEU A 63 -14.41 34.21 -5.99
C LEU A 63 -14.15 35.61 -6.59
N SER A 64 -12.91 35.89 -7.00
CA SER A 64 -12.55 37.19 -7.59
C SER A 64 -12.96 37.33 -9.05
N GLY A 65 -13.10 36.23 -9.79
CA GLY A 65 -13.60 36.22 -11.17
C GLY A 65 -15.11 36.04 -11.29
N ALA A 66 -15.80 35.71 -10.19
CA ALA A 66 -17.27 35.62 -10.11
C ALA A 66 -17.96 36.95 -9.75
N ASN A 67 -17.19 38.01 -9.49
CA ASN A 67 -17.67 39.38 -9.27
C ASN A 67 -17.52 40.26 -10.51
#